data_AF-A0A2I0HJM1-F1
#
_entry.id   AF-A0A2I0HJM1-F1
#
_cell.length_a   1.000
_cell.length_b   1.000
_cell.length_c   1.000
_cell.angle_alpha   90.00
_cell.angle_beta   90.00
_cell.angle_gamma   90.00
#
_symmetry.space_group_name_H-M   'P 1'
#
loop_
_entity.id
_entity.type
_entity.pdbx_description
1 polymer ?
#
loop_
_entity_poly.entity_id
_entity_poly.type
_entity_poly.pdbx_seq_one_letter_code
_entity_poly.pdbx_strand_id
1 'polypeptide(L)' 'MEALGYILETQEIELSSGDATNDQQDAYDLWSADDTKVRCYMLASMSNELQKQHEDLKSSREILKNLKGE' A
#
# COMPACT_ATOMS: atom_id res chain seq x y z
N MET A 1 -14.54 6.55 -9.18
CA MET A 1 -13.40 5.65 -8.91
C MET A 1 -12.47 6.44 -8.00
N GLU A 2 -12.26 5.97 -6.77
CA GLU A 2 -11.29 6.61 -5.87
C GLU A 2 -9.93 6.67 -6.59
N ALA A 3 -9.29 7.84 -6.60
CA ALA A 3 -8.01 8.04 -7.30
C ALA A 3 -6.86 7.55 -6.42
N LEU A 4 -6.78 6.24 -6.17
CA LEU A 4 -5.76 5.62 -5.31
C LEU A 4 -4.42 5.37 -6.01
N GLY A 5 -4.28 5.78 -7.28
CA GLY A 5 -3.04 5.62 -8.06
C GLY A 5 -1.82 6.25 -7.39
N TYR A 6 -2.02 7.33 -6.62
CA TYR A 6 -0.96 8.02 -5.91
C TYR A 6 -0.24 7.11 -4.89
N ILE A 7 -0.91 6.11 -4.32
CA ILE A 7 -0.28 5.16 -3.39
C ILE A 7 0.86 4.39 -4.06
N LEU A 8 0.71 4.06 -5.35
CA LEU A 8 1.72 3.31 -6.10
C LEU A 8 2.88 4.19 -6.57
N GLU A 9 2.66 5.50 -6.67
CA GLU A 9 3.62 6.48 -7.17
C GLU A 9 4.38 7.19 -6.04
N THR A 10 3.75 7.36 -4.88
CA THR A 10 4.33 8.02 -3.70
C THR A 10 5.29 7.09 -2.96
N GLN A 11 6.29 7.69 -2.32
CA GLN A 11 7.18 6.98 -1.41
C GLN A 11 6.43 6.76 -0.08
N GLU A 12 6.68 5.62 0.56
CA GLU A 12 6.11 5.31 1.87
C GLU A 12 6.41 6.45 2.85
N ILE A 13 5.38 6.95 3.53
CA ILE A 13 5.53 8.06 4.47
C ILE A 13 6.22 7.50 5.72
N GLU A 14 7.53 7.72 5.83
CA GLU A 14 8.29 7.36 7.03
C GLU A 14 7.96 8.35 8.15
N LEU A 15 7.14 7.95 9.12
CA LEU A 15 6.94 8.72 10.35
C LEU A 15 8.22 8.67 11.19
N SER A 16 9.01 9.74 11.19
CA SER A 16 10.14 9.86 12.11
C SER A 16 9.59 9.96 13.54
N SER A 17 9.83 8.94 14.37
CA SER A 17 9.21 8.75 15.70
C SER A 17 9.63 9.77 16.79
N GLY A 18 10.15 10.94 16.44
CA GLY A 18 10.63 11.96 17.39
C GLY A 18 9.77 13.23 17.46
N ASP A 19 9.28 13.72 16.32
CA ASP A 19 8.68 15.06 16.19
C ASP A 19 7.50 15.11 15.20
N ALA A 20 6.79 13.99 15.01
CA ALA A 20 5.64 13.95 14.11
C ALA A 20 4.51 14.82 14.67
N THR A 21 4.14 15.87 13.93
CA THR A 21 2.97 16.70 14.20
C THR A 21 1.68 15.89 14.03
N ASN A 22 0.57 16.32 14.65
CA ASN A 22 -0.73 15.65 14.50
C ASN A 22 -1.11 15.50 13.02
N ASP A 23 -0.87 16.55 12.22
CA ASP A 23 -1.10 16.53 10.77
C ASP A 23 -0.27 15.47 10.02
N GLN A 24 0.97 15.18 10.45
CA GLN A 24 1.77 14.12 9.86
C GLN A 24 1.24 12.73 10.22
N GLN A 25 0.75 12.56 11.44
CA GLN A 25 0.12 11.32 11.87
C GLN A 25 -1.20 11.08 11.11
N ASP A 26 -2.06 12.09 11.02
CA ASP A 26 -3.31 12.04 10.24
C ASP A 26 -3.03 11.70 8.76
N ALA A 27 -2.00 12.31 8.16
CA ALA A 27 -1.59 12.03 6.79
C ALA A 27 -1.10 10.58 6.60
N TYR A 28 -0.33 10.06 7.56
CA TYR A 28 0.11 8.67 7.54
C TYR A 28 -1.04 7.69 7.70
N ASP A 29 -1.97 7.95 8.63
CA ASP A 29 -3.12 7.09 8.86
C ASP A 29 -4.04 7.03 7.63
N LEU A 30 -4.25 8.17 6.96
CA LEU A 30 -4.96 8.22 5.68
C LEU A 30 -4.22 7.43 4.60
N TRP A 31 -2.90 7.63 4.45
CA TRP A 31 -2.10 6.91 3.47
C TRP A 31 -2.13 5.39 3.72
N SER A 32 -2.01 4.96 4.97
CA SER A 32 -2.05 3.55 5.38
C SER A 32 -3.41 2.89 5.11
N ALA A 33 -4.50 3.63 5.35
CA ALA A 33 -5.84 3.18 5.02
C ALA A 33 -6.01 2.99 3.51
N ASP A 34 -5.53 3.94 2.71
CA ASP A 34 -5.61 3.87 1.26
C ASP A 34 -4.66 2.81 0.66
N ASP A 35 -3.47 2.59 1.21
CA ASP A 35 -2.60 1.45 0.84
C ASP A 35 -3.28 0.11 1.10
N THR A 36 -3.97 -0.03 2.24
CA THR A 36 -4.73 -1.23 2.54
C THR A 36 -5.84 -1.47 1.52
N LYS A 37 -6.56 -0.43 1.08
CA LYS A 37 -7.57 -0.57 0.01
C LYS A 37 -6.94 -1.01 -1.31
N VAL A 38 -5.85 -0.38 -1.73
CA VAL A 38 -5.15 -0.74 -2.98
C VAL A 38 -4.67 -2.19 -2.91
N ARG A 39 -4.07 -2.60 -1.78
CA ARG A 39 -3.65 -3.99 -1.55
C ARG A 39 -4.82 -4.96 -1.72
N CYS A 40 -5.96 -4.69 -1.10
CA CYS A 40 -7.17 -5.51 -1.24
C CYS A 40 -7.66 -5.58 -2.70
N TYR A 41 -7.66 -4.47 -3.43
CA TYR A 41 -8.04 -4.47 -4.84
C TYR A 41 -7.07 -5.27 -5.71
N MET A 42 -5.76 -5.13 -5.48
CA MET A 42 -4.74 -5.90 -6.19
C MET A 42 -4.93 -7.40 -5.95
N LEU A 43 -5.04 -7.83 -4.69
CA LEU A 43 -5.24 -9.24 -4.34
C LEU A 43 -6.55 -9.80 -4.91
N ALA A 44 -7.65 -9.03 -4.84
CA ALA A 44 -8.95 -9.46 -5.38
C ALA A 44 -8.95 -9.57 -6.92
N SER A 45 -8.05 -8.84 -7.61
CA SER A 45 -7.89 -8.93 -9.06
C SER A 45 -7.05 -10.12 -9.52
N MET A 46 -6.34 -10.78 -8.60
CA MET A 46 -5.48 -11.92 -8.90
C MET A 46 -6.25 -13.24 -8.98
N SER A 47 -5.63 -14.24 -9.60
CA SER A 47 -6.07 -15.63 -9.48
C SER A 47 -5.75 -16.17 -8.08
N ASN A 48 -6.50 -17.16 -7.59
CA ASN A 48 -6.31 -17.73 -6.25
C ASN A 48 -4.86 -18.15 -5.94
N GLU A 49 -4.14 -18.73 -6.91
CA GLU A 49 -2.75 -19.14 -6.74
C GLU A 49 -1.83 -17.93 -6.56
N LEU A 50 -1.98 -16.93 -7.43
CA LEU A 50 -1.18 -15.71 -7.37
C LEU A 50 -1.51 -14.88 -6.11
N GLN A 51 -2.78 -14.84 -5.71
CA GLN A 51 -3.21 -14.20 -4.47
C GLN A 51 -2.52 -14.82 -3.25
N LYS A 52 -2.48 -16.15 -3.16
CA LYS A 52 -1.81 -16.87 -2.05
C LYS A 52 -0.31 -16.57 -1.96
N GLN A 53 0.35 -16.36 -3.09
CA GLN A 53 1.76 -16.00 -3.12
C GLN A 53 2.03 -14.57 -2.60
N HIS A 54 1.02 -13.70 -2.62
CA HIS A 54 1.17 -12.27 -2.33
C HIS A 54 0.37 -11.81 -1.09
N GLU A 55 -0.41 -12.68 -0.43
CA GLU A 55 -1.28 -12.30 0.70
C GLU A 55 -0.51 -11.86 1.94
N ASP A 56 0.71 -12.37 2.14
CA ASP A 56 1.60 -12.01 3.24
C ASP A 56 2.39 -10.70 3.00
N LEU A 57 2.30 -10.12 1.81
CA LEU A 57 3.01 -8.87 1.48
C LEU A 57 2.32 -7.69 2.16
N LYS A 58 3.13 -6.87 2.84
CA LYS A 58 2.64 -5.85 3.78
C LYS A 58 2.06 -4.61 3.11
N SER A 59 2.46 -4.28 1.88
CA SER A 59 2.01 -3.08 1.17
C SER A 59 1.65 -3.37 -0.28
N SER A 60 0.80 -2.52 -0.86
CA SER A 60 0.46 -2.60 -2.29
C SER A 60 1.69 -2.43 -3.18
N ARG A 61 2.71 -1.71 -2.69
CA ARG A 61 3.97 -1.45 -3.39
C ARG A 61 4.86 -2.69 -3.45
N GLU A 62 4.95 -3.46 -2.37
CA GLU A 62 5.69 -4.72 -2.37
C GLU A 62 5.05 -5.76 -3.30
N ILE A 63 3.71 -5.80 -3.34
CA ILE A 63 2.96 -6.59 -4.33
C ILE A 63 3.30 -6.14 -5.75
N LEU A 64 3.22 -4.82 -6.03
CA LEU A 64 3.51 -4.28 -7.35
C LEU A 64 4.95 -4.57 -7.78
N LYS A 65 5.91 -4.53 -6.85
CA LYS A 65 7.32 -4.83 -7.10
C LYS A 65 7.54 -6.30 -7.44
N ASN A 66 6.91 -7.23 -6.71
CA ASN A 66 6.95 -8.66 -7.04
C ASN A 66 6.32 -8.93 -8.41
N LEU A 67 5.16 -8.32 -8.70
CA LEU A 67 4.50 -8.45 -10.00
C LEU A 67 5.29 -7.87 -11.18
N LYS A 68 6.04 -6.79 -10.95
CA LYS A 68 6.91 -6.17 -11.97
C LYS A 68 8.27 -6.87 -12.08
N GLY A 69 8.56 -7.83 -11.22
CA GLY A 69 9.86 -8.44 -11.05
C GLY A 69 9.78 -9.93 -10.72
N GLU A 70 9.17 -10.69 -11.64
CA GLU A 70 9.65 -11.99 -12.14
C GLU A 70 9.93 -11.89 -13.65
#